data_AF-A0A4Y2HAY2-F1
#
_entry.id   AF-A0A4Y2HAY2-F1
#
_cell.length_a   1.000
_cell.length_b   1.000
_cell.length_c   1.000
_cell.angle_alpha   90.00
_cell.angle_beta   90.00
_cell.angle_gamma   90.00
#
_symmetry.space_group_name_H-M   'P 1'
#
loop_
_entity.id
_entity.type
_entity.pdbx_description
1 polymer ?
#
loop_
_entity_poly.entity_id
_entity_poly.type
_entity_poly.pdbx_seq_one_letter_code
_entity_poly.pdbx_strand_id
1 'polypeptide(L)'
;MVGEDIDFLVLITGLAPMKENLYFRKCGKRRTPDVLYSTTSFKYKFSRMILFIHAFSGCDTTSALFGHRKTKFCSLLEKNRHLEEKRQVFFNSEATIDQVAKAGETFLIHLYGGNPRTSACDLNHLRYTLLTQSATKARFTLALLPPTVDAARFHALRSYLQIQKWLGHEKNPLEWGWVPT
;
A
#
# COMPACT_ATOMS: atom_id res chain seq x y z
N MET A 1 -19.82 -3.27 -14.29
CA MET A 1 -18.77 -2.44 -14.92
C MET A 1 -17.95 -3.30 -15.88
N VAL A 2 -17.55 -2.77 -17.02
CA VAL A 2 -16.64 -3.44 -17.97
C VAL A 2 -15.40 -2.57 -18.08
N GLY A 3 -14.21 -3.14 -17.95
CA GLY A 3 -12.97 -2.38 -18.03
C GLY A 3 -11.73 -3.26 -18.02
N GLU A 4 -10.59 -2.70 -18.41
CA GLU A 4 -9.30 -3.38 -18.31
C GLU A 4 -8.57 -3.07 -17.00
N ASP A 5 -8.86 -1.90 -16.44
CA ASP A 5 -8.16 -1.35 -15.28
C ASP A 5 -8.63 -2.02 -13.97
N ILE A 6 -7.65 -2.54 -13.23
CA ILE A 6 -7.83 -3.27 -11.98
C ILE A 6 -8.11 -2.32 -10.81
N ASP A 7 -7.80 -1.03 -10.93
CA ASP A 7 -8.09 -0.03 -9.91
C ASP A 7 -9.61 0.04 -9.65
N PHE A 8 -10.43 -0.04 -10.70
CA PHE A 8 -11.88 -0.13 -10.55
C PHE A 8 -12.34 -1.39 -9.80
N LEU A 9 -11.71 -2.54 -10.07
CA LEU A 9 -12.03 -3.77 -9.37
C LEU A 9 -11.69 -3.67 -7.87
N VAL A 10 -10.56 -3.02 -7.54
CA VAL A 10 -10.17 -2.74 -6.15
C VAL A 10 -11.18 -1.82 -5.47
N LEU A 11 -11.61 -0.74 -6.15
CA LEU A 11 -12.59 0.21 -5.60
C LEU A 11 -13.94 -0.44 -5.35
N ILE A 12 -14.46 -1.19 -6.31
CA ILE A 12 -15.71 -1.94 -6.15
C ILE A 12 -15.60 -2.89 -4.95
N THR A 13 -14.49 -3.61 -4.83
CA THR A 13 -14.29 -4.57 -3.72
C THR A 13 -14.15 -3.88 -2.36
N GLY A 14 -13.50 -2.72 -2.31
CA GLY A 14 -13.22 -2.00 -1.07
C GLY A 14 -14.37 -1.10 -0.58
N LEU A 15 -15.24 -0.65 -1.49
CA LEU A 15 -16.29 0.34 -1.21
C LEU A 15 -17.72 -0.26 -1.28
N ALA A 16 -17.96 -1.29 -2.09
CA ALA A 16 -19.31 -1.80 -2.28
C ALA A 16 -19.82 -2.57 -1.04
N PRO A 17 -21.08 -2.34 -0.61
CA PRO A 17 -21.74 -3.15 0.42
C PRO A 17 -21.85 -4.63 0.02
N MET A 18 -21.86 -5.55 1.00
CA MET A 18 -22.02 -7.00 0.77
C MET A 18 -23.28 -7.41 -0.01
N LYS A 19 -24.28 -6.54 -0.09
CA LYS A 19 -25.61 -6.84 -0.66
C LYS A 19 -25.78 -6.39 -2.11
N GLU A 20 -24.76 -5.77 -2.72
CA GLU A 20 -24.88 -5.29 -4.10
C GLU A 20 -24.38 -6.34 -5.10
N ASN A 21 -25.21 -6.62 -6.11
CA ASN A 21 -24.87 -7.47 -7.25
C ASN A 21 -23.95 -6.72 -8.24
N LEU A 22 -22.79 -6.29 -7.76
CA LEU A 22 -21.82 -5.53 -8.53
C LEU A 22 -20.77 -6.46 -9.13
N TYR A 23 -20.69 -6.44 -10.46
CA TYR A 23 -19.75 -7.24 -11.23
C TYR A 23 -18.82 -6.37 -12.05
N PHE A 24 -17.55 -6.76 -12.11
CA PHE A 24 -16.54 -6.21 -12.99
C PHE A 24 -16.18 -7.27 -14.04
N ARG A 25 -16.48 -6.98 -15.31
CA ARG A 25 -16.09 -7.82 -16.44
C ARG A 25 -14.76 -7.31 -17.00
N LYS A 26 -13.74 -8.15 -16.89
CA LYS A 26 -12.47 -7.96 -17.60
C LYS A 26 -12.57 -8.64 -18.95
N CYS A 27 -12.46 -7.86 -20.03
CA CYS A 27 -12.43 -8.40 -21.38
C CYS A 27 -11.17 -9.27 -21.55
N GLY A 28 -11.36 -10.47 -22.09
CA GLY A 28 -10.29 -11.36 -22.46
C GLY A 28 -9.46 -10.78 -23.61
N LYS A 29 -8.18 -11.13 -23.68
CA LYS A 29 -7.32 -10.78 -24.82
C LYS A 29 -6.96 -12.06 -25.58
N ARG A 30 -7.03 -12.02 -26.91
CA ARG A 30 -6.72 -13.14 -27.81
C ARG A 30 -7.58 -14.38 -27.50
N ARG A 31 -6.95 -15.48 -27.02
CA ARG A 31 -7.60 -16.76 -26.71
C ARG A 31 -8.06 -16.87 -25.25
N THR A 32 -7.83 -15.85 -24.43
CA THR A 32 -8.30 -15.84 -23.05
C THR A 32 -9.76 -15.38 -23.02
N PRO A 33 -10.68 -16.11 -22.36
CA PRO A 33 -12.07 -15.70 -22.25
C PRO A 33 -12.22 -14.48 -21.33
N ASP A 34 -13.35 -13.80 -21.45
CA ASP A 34 -13.78 -12.78 -20.50
C ASP A 34 -13.87 -13.36 -19.09
N VAL A 35 -13.42 -12.59 -18.11
CA VAL A 35 -13.49 -12.98 -16.69
C VAL A 35 -14.41 -12.02 -15.96
N LEU A 36 -15.40 -12.58 -15.26
CA LEU A 36 -16.31 -11.83 -14.42
C LEU A 36 -15.85 -11.92 -12.96
N TYR A 37 -15.61 -10.77 -12.36
CA TYR A 37 -15.29 -10.64 -10.95
C TYR A 37 -16.48 -10.02 -10.22
N SER A 38 -16.79 -10.54 -9.04
CA SER A 38 -17.71 -9.93 -8.09
C SER A 38 -16.93 -9.42 -6.87
N THR A 39 -17.62 -8.72 -5.99
CA THR A 39 -17.10 -8.36 -4.66
C THR A 39 -16.68 -9.57 -3.81
N THR A 40 -17.14 -10.77 -4.15
CA THR A 40 -16.79 -12.03 -3.47
C THR A 40 -15.62 -12.77 -4.10
N SER A 41 -15.08 -12.31 -5.23
CA SER A 41 -13.96 -12.97 -5.93
C SER A 41 -12.61 -12.84 -5.21
N PHE A 42 -12.47 -11.92 -4.26
CA PHE A 42 -11.24 -11.76 -3.48
C PHE A 42 -11.27 -12.59 -2.19
N LYS A 43 -10.14 -13.23 -1.86
CA LYS A 43 -9.94 -13.96 -0.58
C LYS A 43 -10.27 -13.08 0.62
N TYR A 44 -9.92 -11.79 0.56
CA TYR A 44 -10.14 -10.79 1.61
C TYR A 44 -11.44 -10.03 1.36
N LYS A 45 -12.57 -10.74 1.46
CA LYS A 45 -13.91 -10.21 1.20
C LYS A 45 -14.16 -8.91 1.97
N PHE A 46 -14.56 -7.86 1.27
CA PHE A 46 -15.06 -6.58 1.82
C PHE A 46 -14.18 -5.89 2.85
N SER A 47 -12.90 -6.24 2.92
CA SER A 47 -12.00 -5.56 3.82
C SER A 47 -11.53 -4.29 3.13
N ARG A 48 -11.85 -3.13 3.74
CA ARG A 48 -11.23 -1.84 3.40
C ARG A 48 -9.70 -1.93 3.34
N MET A 49 -9.10 -2.97 3.94
CA MET A 49 -7.70 -3.36 3.77
C MET A 49 -7.24 -3.41 2.31
N ILE A 50 -8.09 -3.81 1.35
CA ILE A 50 -7.69 -3.86 -0.07
C ILE A 50 -7.33 -2.47 -0.61
N LEU A 51 -8.01 -1.41 -0.16
CA LEU A 51 -7.69 -0.03 -0.53
C LEU A 51 -6.28 0.35 -0.03
N PHE A 52 -5.98 0.04 1.24
CA PHE A 52 -4.66 0.29 1.79
C PHE A 52 -3.57 -0.51 1.08
N ILE A 53 -3.78 -1.82 0.90
CA ILE A 53 -2.81 -2.66 0.20
C ILE A 53 -2.58 -2.10 -1.19
N HIS A 54 -3.64 -1.75 -1.93
CA HIS A 54 -3.50 -1.26 -3.29
C HIS A 54 -2.75 0.07 -3.37
N ALA A 55 -3.18 1.08 -2.61
CA ALA A 55 -2.53 2.40 -2.58
C ALA A 55 -1.10 2.37 -2.03
N PHE A 56 -0.82 1.55 -1.02
CA PHE A 56 0.50 1.55 -0.35
C PHE A 56 1.51 0.63 -1.05
N SER A 57 1.07 -0.41 -1.75
CA SER A 57 1.96 -1.25 -2.57
C SER A 57 2.16 -0.74 -3.99
N GLY A 58 1.42 0.30 -4.40
CA GLY A 58 1.51 0.96 -5.70
C GLY A 58 0.24 0.80 -6.54
N CYS A 59 -0.38 1.91 -6.93
CA CYS A 59 -1.46 2.01 -7.92
C CYS A 59 -1.10 3.06 -8.98
N ASP A 60 -2.04 3.53 -9.79
CA ASP A 60 -1.73 4.53 -10.82
C ASP A 60 -1.14 5.83 -10.27
N THR A 61 -1.47 6.20 -9.04
CA THR A 61 -1.03 7.45 -8.40
C THR A 61 0.09 7.26 -7.36
N THR A 62 0.48 6.03 -7.05
CA THR A 62 1.52 5.72 -6.07
C THR A 62 2.53 4.72 -6.60
N SER A 63 3.79 4.94 -6.27
CA SER A 63 4.88 4.11 -6.80
C SER A 63 4.87 2.71 -6.18
N ALA A 64 5.19 1.69 -6.97
CA ALA A 64 5.39 0.34 -6.44
C ALA A 64 6.76 0.21 -5.75
N LEU A 65 6.81 -0.57 -4.66
CA LEU A 65 8.07 -0.91 -3.99
C LEU A 65 8.76 -2.08 -4.69
N PHE A 66 9.99 -1.87 -5.18
CA PHE A 66 10.71 -2.86 -5.95
C PHE A 66 10.93 -4.16 -5.16
N GLY A 67 10.60 -5.31 -5.75
CA GLY A 67 10.73 -6.62 -5.10
C GLY A 67 9.62 -6.96 -4.09
N HIS A 68 8.62 -6.09 -3.88
CA HIS A 68 7.50 -6.33 -2.97
C HIS A 68 6.18 -6.41 -3.73
N ARG A 69 5.63 -7.63 -3.87
CA ARG A 69 4.32 -7.88 -4.48
C ARG A 69 3.19 -7.62 -3.49
N LYS A 70 1.98 -7.26 -3.96
CA LYS A 70 0.78 -7.06 -3.13
C LYS A 70 0.47 -8.23 -2.18
N THR A 71 0.73 -9.46 -2.60
CA THR A 71 0.57 -10.67 -1.77
C THR A 71 1.46 -10.67 -0.53
N LYS A 72 2.66 -10.07 -0.60
CA LYS A 72 3.55 -9.92 0.55
C LYS A 72 2.93 -8.99 1.60
N PHE A 73 2.24 -7.92 1.18
CA PHE A 73 1.51 -7.01 2.08
C PHE A 73 0.36 -7.73 2.78
N CYS A 74 -0.43 -8.53 2.06
CA CYS A 74 -1.46 -9.38 2.65
C CYS A 74 -0.88 -10.26 3.76
N SER A 75 0.19 -11.01 3.45
CA SER A 75 0.82 -11.92 4.40
C SER A 75 1.42 -11.20 5.61
N LEU A 76 1.92 -9.97 5.42
CA LEU A 76 2.50 -9.17 6.49
C LEU A 76 1.43 -8.73 7.48
N LEU A 77 0.28 -8.26 6.98
CA LEU A 77 -0.87 -7.85 7.79
C LEU A 77 -1.51 -9.04 8.51
N GLU A 78 -1.64 -10.20 7.86
CA GLU A 78 -2.15 -11.44 8.48
C GLU A 78 -1.29 -11.88 9.68
N LYS A 79 0.05 -11.75 9.56
CA LYS A 79 1.00 -12.21 10.58
C LYS A 79 1.21 -11.22 11.73
N ASN A 80 0.98 -9.93 11.50
CA ASN A 80 1.34 -8.87 12.44
C ASN A 80 0.09 -8.05 12.83
N ARG A 81 -0.68 -8.55 13.80
CA ARG A 81 -1.92 -7.89 14.24
C ARG A 81 -1.75 -6.44 14.67
N HIS A 82 -0.59 -6.05 15.20
CA HIS A 82 -0.33 -4.65 15.61
C HIS A 82 -0.15 -3.69 14.43
N LEU A 83 0.11 -4.19 13.20
CA LEU A 83 0.14 -3.34 12.01
C LEU A 83 -1.26 -2.89 11.59
N GLU A 84 -2.30 -3.53 12.13
CA GLU A 84 -3.68 -3.12 11.93
C GLU A 84 -3.91 -1.69 12.43
N GLU A 85 -3.41 -1.33 13.62
CA GLU A 85 -3.51 0.03 14.15
C GLU A 85 -2.82 1.05 13.24
N LYS A 86 -1.66 0.68 12.68
CA LYS A 86 -0.93 1.55 11.74
C LYS A 86 -1.68 1.72 10.43
N ARG A 87 -2.31 0.65 9.94
CA ARG A 87 -3.18 0.70 8.77
C ARG A 87 -4.39 1.62 9.01
N GLN A 88 -5.01 1.56 10.19
CA GLN A 88 -6.21 2.36 10.51
C GLN A 88 -5.95 3.86 10.47
N VAL A 89 -4.72 4.32 10.74
CA VAL A 89 -4.32 5.71 10.53
C VAL A 89 -4.64 6.19 9.11
N PHE A 90 -4.48 5.32 8.10
CA PHE A 90 -4.74 5.69 6.71
C PHE A 90 -6.22 5.86 6.37
N PHE A 91 -7.12 5.35 7.21
CA PHE A 91 -8.56 5.46 7.06
C PHE A 91 -9.16 6.60 7.90
N ASN A 92 -8.38 7.19 8.81
CA ASN A 92 -8.81 8.32 9.63
C ASN A 92 -8.67 9.64 8.85
N SER A 93 -9.79 10.33 8.61
CA SER A 93 -9.80 11.63 7.93
C SER A 93 -9.08 12.71 8.74
N GLU A 94 -9.02 12.58 10.05
CA GLU A 94 -8.38 13.55 10.95
C GLU A 94 -6.92 13.18 11.29
N ALA A 95 -6.35 12.19 10.60
CA ALA A 95 -4.95 11.82 10.80
C ALA A 95 -4.03 12.99 10.41
N THR A 96 -3.09 13.29 11.30
CA THR A 96 -2.03 14.27 11.03
C THR A 96 -0.96 13.70 10.11
N ILE A 97 -0.22 14.60 9.45
CA ILE A 97 0.92 14.24 8.57
C ILE A 97 1.92 13.34 9.32
N ASP A 98 2.25 13.65 10.57
CA ASP A 98 3.23 12.88 11.33
C ASP A 98 2.70 11.51 11.76
N GLN A 99 1.41 11.39 12.09
CA GLN A 99 0.80 10.08 12.34
C GLN A 99 0.87 9.19 11.10
N VAL A 100 0.52 9.73 9.93
CA VAL A 100 0.57 9.01 8.64
C VAL A 100 2.01 8.62 8.31
N ALA A 101 2.95 9.57 8.40
CA ALA A 101 4.37 9.33 8.15
C ALA A 101 4.91 8.23 9.07
N LYS A 102 4.61 8.30 10.37
CA LYS A 102 5.09 7.31 11.35
C LYS A 102 4.47 5.93 11.14
N ALA A 103 3.18 5.88 10.78
CA ALA A 103 2.51 4.63 10.45
C ALA A 103 3.11 3.99 9.19
N GLY A 104 3.34 4.78 8.14
CA GLY A 104 3.98 4.33 6.91
C GLY A 104 5.42 3.85 7.13
N GLU A 105 6.23 4.60 7.88
CA GLU A 105 7.59 4.19 8.26
C GLU A 105 7.57 2.85 9.01
N THR A 106 6.72 2.73 10.04
CA THR A 106 6.58 1.50 10.83
C THR A 106 6.21 0.32 9.93
N PHE A 107 5.30 0.51 8.99
CA PHE A 107 4.90 -0.53 8.05
C PHE A 107 6.07 -0.97 7.15
N LEU A 108 6.83 -0.01 6.62
CA LEU A 108 8.00 -0.28 5.78
C LEU A 108 9.11 -1.01 6.55
N ILE A 109 9.39 -0.63 7.80
CA ILE A 109 10.36 -1.33 8.64
C ILE A 109 10.03 -2.83 8.71
N HIS A 110 8.77 -3.18 8.99
CA HIS A 110 8.33 -4.59 9.04
C HIS A 110 8.36 -5.27 7.67
N LEU A 111 7.98 -4.54 6.61
CA LEU A 111 7.97 -5.08 5.24
C LEU A 111 9.37 -5.49 4.76
N TYR A 112 10.39 -4.77 5.19
CA TYR A 112 11.80 -5.03 4.92
C TYR A 112 12.49 -5.89 6.00
N GLY A 113 11.71 -6.50 6.91
CA GLY A 113 12.21 -7.47 7.88
C GLY A 113 12.84 -6.87 9.15
N GLY A 114 12.74 -5.56 9.36
CA GLY A 114 13.09 -4.92 10.62
C GLY A 114 12.04 -5.16 11.70
N ASN A 115 12.43 -4.99 12.96
CA ASN A 115 11.53 -5.10 14.11
C ASN A 115 11.71 -3.90 15.05
N PRO A 116 10.78 -2.92 15.01
CA PRO A 116 10.88 -1.70 15.82
C PRO A 116 10.65 -1.94 17.32
N ARG A 117 10.21 -3.14 17.73
CA ARG A 117 10.07 -3.50 19.16
C ARG A 117 11.39 -3.94 19.79
N THR A 118 12.34 -4.41 18.99
CA THR A 118 13.64 -4.92 19.45
C THR A 118 14.79 -3.98 19.11
N SER A 119 14.63 -3.11 18.12
CA SER A 119 15.57 -2.06 17.80
C SER A 119 14.82 -0.75 17.58
N ALA A 120 15.09 0.25 18.41
CA ALA A 120 14.60 1.62 18.22
C ALA A 120 15.35 2.28 17.05
N CYS A 121 15.21 1.71 15.86
CA CYS A 121 15.95 2.11 14.68
C CYS A 121 14.95 2.56 13.61
N ASP A 122 15.14 3.80 13.16
CA ASP A 122 14.40 4.36 12.04
C ASP A 122 14.69 3.61 10.73
N LEU A 123 13.96 3.97 9.67
CA LEU A 123 14.11 3.33 8.37
C LEU A 123 15.51 3.54 7.75
N ASN A 124 16.18 4.65 8.06
CA ASN A 124 17.53 4.95 7.55
C ASN A 124 18.57 4.02 8.20
N HIS A 125 18.45 3.76 9.49
CA HIS A 125 19.31 2.81 10.20
C HIS A 125 19.10 1.38 9.66
N LEU A 126 17.85 0.97 9.42
CA LEU A 126 17.55 -0.32 8.79
C LEU A 126 18.17 -0.39 7.39
N ARG A 127 18.01 0.66 6.59
CA ARG A 127 18.59 0.75 5.24
C ARG A 127 20.11 0.64 5.29
N TYR A 128 20.78 1.34 6.21
CA TYR A 128 22.23 1.26 6.39
C TYR A 128 22.67 -0.16 6.78
N THR A 129 21.98 -0.78 7.73
CA THR A 129 22.26 -2.15 8.18
C THR A 129 22.12 -3.16 7.03
N LEU A 130 21.06 -3.05 6.24
CA LEU A 130 20.86 -3.95 5.09
C LEU A 130 21.88 -3.69 3.98
N LEU A 131 22.33 -2.44 3.80
CA LEU A 131 23.38 -2.09 2.86
C LEU A 131 24.71 -2.72 3.27
N THR A 132 25.14 -2.57 4.52
CA THR A 132 26.41 -3.13 5.01
C THR A 132 26.40 -4.66 4.98
N GLN A 133 25.29 -5.30 5.36
CA GLN A 133 25.10 -6.74 5.21
C GLN A 133 25.13 -7.23 3.75
N SER A 134 24.74 -6.38 2.81
CA SER A 134 24.73 -6.72 1.38
C SER A 134 26.08 -6.51 0.73
N ALA A 135 26.92 -5.61 1.25
CA ALA A 135 28.26 -5.33 0.74
C ALA A 135 29.21 -6.53 0.82
N THR A 136 28.93 -7.51 1.69
CA THR A 136 29.69 -8.76 1.79
C THR A 136 29.28 -9.81 0.75
N LYS A 137 28.21 -9.57 -0.02
CA LYS A 137 27.69 -10.51 -1.02
C LYS A 137 28.30 -10.23 -2.39
N ALA A 138 28.63 -11.31 -3.12
CA ALA A 138 29.18 -11.23 -4.48
C ALA A 138 28.27 -10.49 -5.48
N ARG A 139 26.96 -10.48 -5.23
CA ARG A 139 25.97 -9.73 -6.00
C ARG A 139 24.94 -9.15 -5.05
N PHE A 140 24.65 -7.86 -5.18
CA PHE A 140 23.57 -7.21 -4.47
C PHE A 140 22.82 -6.24 -5.39
N THR A 141 21.52 -6.10 -5.17
CA THR A 141 20.66 -5.20 -5.95
C THR A 141 20.24 -4.04 -5.04
N LEU A 142 20.75 -2.84 -5.31
CA LEU A 142 20.44 -1.62 -4.54
C LEU A 142 18.94 -1.33 -4.43
N ALA A 143 18.17 -1.67 -5.46
CA ALA A 143 16.72 -1.46 -5.49
C ALA A 143 15.95 -2.32 -4.46
N LEU A 144 16.56 -3.35 -3.86
CA LEU A 144 15.96 -4.15 -2.80
C LEU A 144 16.11 -3.53 -1.40
N LEU A 145 16.85 -2.42 -1.28
CA LEU A 145 16.96 -1.71 -0.01
C LEU A 145 15.67 -0.95 0.31
N PRO A 146 15.33 -0.76 1.61
CA PRO A 146 14.22 0.10 2.00
C PRO A 146 14.40 1.52 1.47
N PRO A 147 13.33 2.28 1.17
CA PRO A 147 13.47 3.70 0.84
C PRO A 147 14.11 4.48 1.99
N THR A 148 14.59 5.70 1.72
CA THR A 148 14.99 6.63 2.79
C THR A 148 13.77 7.06 3.60
N VAL A 149 13.97 7.58 4.81
CA VAL A 149 12.89 8.12 5.66
C VAL A 149 12.06 9.17 4.91
N ASP A 150 12.69 10.07 4.14
CA ASP A 150 11.97 11.11 3.38
C ASP A 150 11.13 10.52 2.25
N ALA A 151 11.70 9.58 1.48
CA ALA A 151 10.97 8.91 0.42
C ALA A 151 9.81 8.08 0.97
N ALA A 152 10.00 7.43 2.12
CA ALA A 152 8.96 6.72 2.85
C ALA A 152 7.85 7.65 3.34
N ARG A 153 8.21 8.82 3.88
CA ARG A 153 7.25 9.86 4.31
C ARG A 153 6.37 10.26 3.14
N PHE A 154 6.94 10.70 2.02
CA PHE A 154 6.14 11.10 0.86
C PHE A 154 5.33 9.95 0.27
N HIS A 155 5.88 8.73 0.21
CA HIS A 155 5.10 7.56 -0.21
C HIS A 155 3.87 7.33 0.66
N ALA A 156 4.02 7.40 1.98
CA ALA A 156 2.90 7.27 2.92
C ALA A 156 1.86 8.38 2.75
N LEU A 157 2.28 9.63 2.59
CA LEU A 157 1.35 10.77 2.39
C LEU A 157 0.57 10.65 1.07
N ARG A 158 1.23 10.20 -0.01
CA ARG A 158 0.55 9.96 -1.29
C ARG A 158 -0.47 8.84 -1.20
N SER A 159 -0.09 7.72 -0.58
CA SER A 159 -1.02 6.61 -0.36
C SER A 159 -2.20 7.02 0.53
N TYR A 160 -1.96 7.84 1.55
CA TYR A 160 -3.01 8.39 2.41
C TYR A 160 -4.00 9.23 1.61
N LEU A 161 -3.52 10.23 0.87
CA LEU A 161 -4.38 11.09 0.05
C LEU A 161 -5.21 10.28 -0.95
N GLN A 162 -4.60 9.26 -1.56
CA GLN A 162 -5.32 8.38 -2.49
C GLN A 162 -6.46 7.64 -1.80
N ILE A 163 -6.21 7.07 -0.61
CA ILE A 163 -7.23 6.37 0.18
C ILE A 163 -8.34 7.34 0.59
N GLN A 164 -7.99 8.54 1.06
CA GLN A 164 -8.94 9.56 1.48
C GLN A 164 -9.83 10.01 0.32
N LYS A 165 -9.24 10.22 -0.86
CA LYS A 165 -9.98 10.51 -2.10
C LYS A 165 -10.96 9.39 -2.45
N TRP A 166 -10.55 8.13 -2.36
CA TRP A 166 -11.45 7.00 -2.60
C TRP A 166 -12.58 6.88 -1.59
N LEU A 167 -12.37 7.35 -0.37
CA LEU A 167 -13.38 7.39 0.69
C LEU A 167 -14.30 8.63 0.60
N GLY A 168 -14.07 9.53 -0.36
CA GLY A 168 -14.85 10.75 -0.55
C GLY A 168 -14.42 11.91 0.35
N HIS A 169 -13.25 11.84 0.98
CA HIS A 169 -12.67 12.94 1.74
C HIS A 169 -11.79 13.79 0.83
N GLU A 170 -12.24 14.99 0.49
CA GLU A 170 -11.42 15.95 -0.23
C GLU A 170 -10.35 16.53 0.70
N LYS A 171 -9.10 16.49 0.26
CA LYS A 171 -7.95 17.04 0.96
C LYS A 171 -7.14 17.88 -0.01
N ASN A 172 -6.68 19.04 0.44
CA ASN A 172 -5.81 19.91 -0.34
C ASN A 172 -4.42 19.27 -0.48
N PRO A 173 -3.98 18.83 -1.68
CA PRO A 173 -2.69 18.17 -1.82
C PRO A 173 -1.49 19.04 -1.42
N LEU A 174 -1.62 20.37 -1.51
CA LEU A 174 -0.55 21.31 -1.15
C LEU A 174 -0.20 21.25 0.34
N GLU A 175 -1.19 21.04 1.20
CA GLU A 175 -1.00 20.85 2.65
C GLU A 175 -0.29 19.53 2.98
N TRP A 176 -0.17 18.62 2.01
CA TRP A 176 0.37 17.28 2.16
C TRP A 176 1.68 17.09 1.39
N GLY A 177 2.35 18.19 1.03
CA GLY A 177 3.69 18.20 0.45
C GLY A 177 3.74 18.04 -1.07
N TRP A 178 2.61 18.18 -1.77
CA TRP A 178 2.62 18.29 -3.24
C TRP A 178 2.94 19.72 -3.66
N VAL A 179 3.77 19.84 -4.70
CA VAL A 179 4.09 21.11 -5.34
C VAL A 179 3.53 21.06 -6.76
N PRO A 180 2.83 22.10 -7.24
CA PRO A 180 2.44 22.19 -8.64
C PRO A 180 3.69 22.14 -9.52
N THR A 181 3.67 21.29 -10.54
CA THR A 181 4.72 21.20 -11.56
C THR A 181 4.49 22.18 -12.69
#